data_AF-A0A7Y3XFX6-F1
#
_entry.id   AF-A0A7Y3XFX6-F1
#
_cell.length_a   1.000
_cell.length_b   1.000
_cell.length_c   1.000
_cell.angle_alpha   90.00
_cell.angle_beta   90.00
_cell.angle_gamma   90.00
#
_symmetry.space_group_name_H-M   'P 1'
#
loop_
_entity.id
_entity.type
_entity.pdbx_description
1 polymer ?
#
loop_
_entity_poly.entity_id
_entity_poly.type
_entity_poly.pdbx_seq_one_letter_code
_entity_poly.pdbx_strand_id
1 'polypeptide(L)'
;MPVGGLPIDLDSSPGLANALDDLVGCDIQQATFLAGCFPRFDLSRYQSHIQAQLDQFEVSFDEIPVLEQNARLDRIWRFIAIIFMAHARLIDIQQDGHMITLVNLHEAH
;
A
#
# COMPACT_ATOMS: atom_id res chain seq x y z
N MET A 1 32.02 2.93 11.59
CA MET A 1 31.67 1.64 10.97
C MET A 1 30.32 1.81 10.30
N PRO A 2 30.15 1.56 9.00
CA PRO A 2 28.83 1.61 8.38
C PRO A 2 28.05 0.33 8.73
N VAL A 3 26.83 0.47 9.24
CA VAL A 3 25.93 -0.66 9.45
C VAL A 3 25.34 -1.00 8.08
N GLY A 4 25.96 -1.95 7.38
CA GLY A 4 25.36 -2.56 6.21
C GLY A 4 24.15 -3.37 6.67
N GLY A 5 22.94 -2.88 6.41
CA GLY A 5 21.74 -3.68 6.55
C GLY A 5 21.88 -4.88 5.61
N LEU A 6 21.91 -6.09 6.18
CA LEU A 6 21.91 -7.30 5.38
C LEU A 6 20.65 -7.28 4.49
N PRO A 7 20.75 -7.72 3.22
CA PRO A 7 19.57 -7.90 2.40
C PRO A 7 18.58 -8.80 3.16
N ILE A 8 17.33 -8.36 3.24
CA ILE A 8 16.25 -9.17 3.81
C ILE A 8 16.22 -10.48 3.03
N ASP A 9 16.56 -11.57 3.72
CA ASP A 9 16.54 -12.91 3.15
C ASP A 9 15.07 -13.35 3.09
N LEU A 10 14.47 -13.22 1.91
CA LEU A 10 13.08 -13.56 1.69
C LEU A 10 12.82 -15.07 1.85
N ASP A 11 13.86 -15.91 1.71
CA ASP A 11 13.78 -17.36 1.88
C ASP A 11 13.67 -17.76 3.36
N SER A 12 14.02 -16.86 4.27
CA SER A 12 13.91 -17.08 5.72
C SER A 12 12.48 -16.98 6.26
N SER A 13 11.52 -16.52 5.44
CA SER A 13 10.11 -16.39 5.80
C SER A 13 9.24 -17.32 4.93
N PRO A 14 8.95 -18.55 5.39
CA PRO A 14 8.17 -19.51 4.64
C PRO A 14 6.78 -18.92 4.31
N GLY A 15 6.48 -18.80 3.02
CA GLY A 15 5.20 -18.26 2.53
C GLY A 15 5.21 -16.78 2.17
N LEU A 16 6.26 -16.01 2.51
CA LEU A 16 6.37 -14.61 2.10
C LEU A 16 6.55 -14.48 0.59
N ALA A 17 7.41 -15.31 -0.01
CA ALA A 17 7.57 -15.36 -1.46
C ALA A 17 6.23 -15.64 -2.17
N ASN A 18 5.49 -16.66 -1.71
CA ASN A 18 4.19 -16.99 -2.28
C ASN A 18 3.15 -15.86 -2.07
N ALA A 19 3.14 -15.21 -0.91
CA ALA A 19 2.25 -14.08 -0.65
C ALA A 19 2.58 -12.87 -1.55
N LEU A 20 3.86 -12.65 -1.85
CA LEU A 20 4.31 -11.63 -2.80
C LEU A 20 3.94 -12.03 -4.25
N ASP A 21 4.09 -13.29 -4.62
CA ASP A 21 3.70 -13.79 -5.94
C ASP A 21 2.18 -13.71 -6.14
N ASP A 22 1.38 -14.03 -5.12
CA ASP A 22 -0.09 -13.88 -5.13
C ASP A 22 -0.52 -12.40 -5.17
N LEU A 23 0.24 -11.53 -4.49
CA LEU A 23 0.04 -10.08 -4.52
C LEU A 23 0.32 -9.51 -5.91
N VAL A 24 1.42 -9.92 -6.54
CA VAL A 24 1.81 -9.46 -7.89
C VAL A 24 0.91 -10.09 -8.96
N GLY A 25 0.44 -11.32 -8.74
CA GLY A 25 -0.61 -11.99 -9.51
C GLY A 25 -0.34 -12.14 -11.01
N CYS A 26 0.90 -11.96 -11.46
CA CYS A 26 1.29 -11.94 -12.86
C CYS A 26 2.72 -12.43 -13.07
N ASP A 27 2.91 -13.21 -14.13
CA ASP A 27 4.22 -13.55 -14.68
C ASP A 27 4.95 -12.26 -15.10
N ILE A 28 6.15 -12.05 -14.55
CA ILE A 28 6.96 -10.83 -14.71
C ILE A 28 7.23 -10.53 -16.20
N GLN A 29 7.22 -11.56 -17.05
CA GLN A 29 7.36 -11.40 -18.50
C GLN A 29 6.13 -10.76 -19.16
N GLN A 30 4.91 -11.00 -18.67
CA GLN A 30 3.70 -10.29 -19.13
C GLN A 30 3.62 -8.87 -18.56
N ALA A 31 4.09 -8.65 -17.32
CA ALA A 31 4.12 -7.33 -16.70
C ALA A 31 4.94 -6.31 -17.51
N THR A 32 6.00 -6.75 -18.19
CA THR A 32 6.86 -5.87 -19.02
C THR A 32 6.18 -5.43 -20.32
N PHE A 33 5.40 -6.30 -20.97
CA PHE A 33 4.61 -5.96 -22.17
C PHE A 33 3.45 -5.01 -21.84
N LEU A 34 2.91 -5.15 -20.63
CA LEU A 34 1.75 -4.42 -20.13
C LEU A 34 2.12 -3.06 -19.51
N ALA A 35 3.38 -2.84 -19.13
CA ALA A 35 3.87 -1.60 -18.52
C ALA A 35 3.63 -0.33 -19.37
N GLY A 36 3.36 -0.47 -20.68
CA GLY A 36 2.96 0.63 -21.56
C GLY A 36 1.44 0.88 -21.67
N CYS A 37 0.60 -0.03 -21.20
CA CYS A 37 -0.86 0.01 -21.35
C CYS A 37 -1.63 0.21 -20.04
N PHE A 38 -0.98 0.03 -18.88
CA PHE A 38 -1.61 0.31 -17.59
C PHE A 38 -1.30 1.72 -17.09
N PRO A 39 -2.24 2.35 -16.35
CA PRO A 39 -1.91 3.57 -15.62
C PRO A 39 -0.67 3.33 -14.76
N ARG A 40 0.21 4.32 -14.70
CA ARG A 40 1.41 4.22 -13.86
C ARG A 40 1.01 4.52 -12.42
N PHE A 41 1.53 3.76 -11.46
CA PHE A 41 1.31 4.06 -10.04
C PHE A 41 1.89 5.45 -9.72
N ASP A 42 1.03 6.34 -9.23
CA ASP A 42 1.36 7.69 -8.79
C ASP A 42 1.08 7.80 -7.29
N LEU A 43 2.13 7.65 -6.48
CA LEU A 43 2.03 7.70 -5.03
C LEU A 43 1.43 9.02 -4.53
N SER A 44 1.81 10.15 -5.13
CA SER A 44 1.34 11.47 -4.72
C SER A 44 -0.18 11.61 -4.93
N ARG A 45 -0.69 11.07 -6.04
CA ARG A 45 -2.14 11.06 -6.32
C ARG A 45 -2.90 10.22 -5.29
N TYR A 46 -2.39 9.04 -4.96
CA TYR A 46 -3.01 8.18 -3.95
C TYR A 46 -2.93 8.77 -2.54
N GLN A 47 -1.81 9.41 -2.20
CA GLN A 47 -1.66 10.10 -0.91
C GLN A 47 -2.70 11.21 -0.75
N SER A 48 -2.84 12.11 -1.73
CA SER A 48 -3.84 13.19 -1.69
C SER A 48 -5.26 12.64 -1.60
N HIS A 49 -5.54 11.55 -2.32
CA HIS A 49 -6.84 10.88 -2.29
C HIS A 49 -7.19 10.32 -0.90
N ILE A 50 -6.23 9.63 -0.27
CA ILE A 50 -6.42 9.06 1.08
C ILE A 50 -6.51 10.16 2.13
N GLN A 51 -5.67 11.20 2.05
CA GLN A 51 -5.71 12.34 2.96
C GLN A 51 -7.07 13.05 2.95
N ALA A 52 -7.71 13.19 1.79
CA ALA A 52 -9.03 13.79 1.67
C ALA A 52 -10.15 12.99 2.38
N GLN A 53 -9.91 11.72 2.75
CA GLN A 53 -10.87 10.90 3.50
C GLN A 53 -10.58 10.89 5.02
N LEU A 54 -9.40 11.38 5.43
CA LEU A 54 -8.92 11.34 6.81
C LEU A 54 -9.36 12.55 7.65
N ASP A 55 -10.22 13.41 7.12
CA ASP A 55 -10.87 14.51 7.86
C ASP A 55 -11.78 14.00 9.00
N GLN A 56 -12.09 12.71 9.05
CA GLN A 56 -12.96 12.09 10.07
C GLN A 56 -12.20 11.44 11.24
N PHE A 57 -10.94 11.80 11.48
CA PHE A 57 -10.00 11.23 12.49
C PHE A 57 -9.58 9.78 12.23
N GLU A 58 -10.51 8.92 11.82
CA GLU A 58 -10.34 7.50 11.59
C GLU A 58 -11.15 7.07 10.38
N VAL A 59 -10.57 6.23 9.50
CA VAL A 59 -11.27 5.67 8.35
C VAL A 59 -10.87 4.23 8.12
N SER A 60 -11.83 3.37 7.79
CA SER A 60 -11.51 2.02 7.35
C SER A 60 -10.87 2.04 5.96
N PHE A 61 -9.84 1.23 5.76
CA PHE A 61 -9.17 1.12 4.45
C PHE A 61 -10.14 0.75 3.32
N ASP A 62 -11.08 -0.15 3.60
CA ASP A 62 -12.04 -0.61 2.61
C ASP A 62 -13.15 0.43 2.33
N GLU A 63 -13.33 1.44 3.19
CA GLU A 63 -14.26 2.56 3.00
C GLU A 63 -13.69 3.69 2.14
N ILE A 64 -12.36 3.71 1.92
CA ILE A 64 -11.74 4.69 1.03
C ILE A 64 -12.30 4.49 -0.38
N PRO A 65 -12.78 5.55 -1.05
CA PRO A 65 -13.33 5.42 -2.39
C PRO A 65 -12.29 4.87 -3.38
N VAL A 66 -12.75 4.09 -4.36
CA VAL A 66 -11.92 3.61 -5.47
C VAL A 66 -11.52 4.79 -6.35
N LEU A 67 -10.25 4.87 -6.75
CA LEU A 67 -9.69 5.95 -7.58
C LEU A 67 -9.53 5.54 -9.06
N GLU A 68 -9.35 4.24 -9.33
CA GLU A 68 -9.17 3.66 -10.68
C GLU A 68 -10.29 2.68 -11.08
N GLN A 69 -10.52 2.54 -12.39
CA GLN A 69 -11.56 1.62 -12.88
C GLN A 69 -11.27 0.14 -12.52
N ASN A 70 -10.00 -0.24 -12.47
CA ASN A 70 -9.62 -1.59 -12.05
C ASN A 70 -9.54 -1.68 -10.52
N ALA A 71 -10.63 -2.12 -9.90
CA ALA A 71 -10.75 -2.18 -8.44
C ALA A 71 -9.67 -3.02 -7.74
N ARG A 72 -9.18 -4.12 -8.36
CA ARG A 72 -8.12 -4.94 -7.76
C ARG A 72 -6.80 -4.16 -7.75
N LEU A 73 -6.45 -3.56 -8.88
CA LEU A 73 -5.23 -2.77 -9.03
C LEU A 73 -5.25 -1.53 -8.13
N ASP A 74 -6.38 -0.85 -8.10
CA ASP A 74 -6.65 0.30 -7.22
C ASP A 74 -6.43 -0.05 -5.75
N ARG A 75 -6.97 -1.19 -5.29
CA ARG A 75 -6.81 -1.65 -3.91
C ARG A 75 -5.35 -1.91 -3.58
N ILE A 76 -4.59 -2.53 -4.48
CA ILE A 76 -3.15 -2.76 -4.31
C ILE A 76 -2.41 -1.41 -4.21
N TRP A 77 -2.74 -0.44 -5.06
CA TRP A 77 -2.11 0.87 -5.04
C TRP A 77 -2.46 1.72 -3.81
N ARG A 78 -3.71 1.68 -3.35
CA ARG A 78 -4.09 2.27 -2.05
C ARG A 78 -3.33 1.61 -0.90
N PHE A 79 -3.22 0.28 -0.92
CA PHE A 79 -2.50 -0.46 0.11
C PHE A 79 -1.01 -0.08 0.15
N ILE A 80 -0.37 0.01 -1.02
CA ILE A 80 1.03 0.48 -1.13
C ILE A 80 1.14 1.92 -0.60
N ALA A 81 0.21 2.80 -0.97
CA ALA A 81 0.23 4.19 -0.54
C ALA A 81 0.13 4.34 0.99
N ILE A 82 -0.78 3.63 1.66
CA ILE A 82 -0.90 3.71 3.13
C ILE A 82 0.38 3.27 3.84
N ILE A 83 1.09 2.25 3.33
CA ILE A 83 2.37 1.81 3.89
C ILE A 83 3.40 2.96 3.85
N PHE A 84 3.54 3.62 2.70
CA PHE A 84 4.45 4.76 2.57
C PHE A 84 4.03 5.94 3.44
N MET A 85 2.73 6.21 3.55
CA MET A 85 2.21 7.28 4.40
C MET A 85 2.47 7.03 5.89
N ALA A 86 2.36 5.77 6.35
CA ALA A 86 2.68 5.40 7.73
C ALA A 86 4.19 5.52 8.01
N HIS A 87 5.04 5.06 7.09
CA HIS A 87 6.50 5.26 7.21
C HIS A 87 6.90 6.74 7.23
N ALA A 88 6.17 7.58 6.51
CA ALA A 88 6.34 9.04 6.52
C ALA A 88 5.73 9.73 7.76
N ARG A 89 5.13 8.98 8.68
CA ARG A 89 4.40 9.49 9.85
C ARG A 89 3.30 10.50 9.49
N LEU A 90 2.61 10.26 8.37
CA LEU A 90 1.43 11.04 7.99
C LEU A 90 0.15 10.46 8.57
N ILE A 91 0.14 9.15 8.78
CA ILE A 91 -0.97 8.38 9.35
C ILE A 91 -0.41 7.33 10.30
N ASP A 92 -1.25 6.81 11.18
CA ASP A 92 -1.05 5.53 11.84
C ASP A 92 -1.90 4.45 11.17
N ILE A 93 -1.44 3.20 11.23
CA ILE A 93 -2.18 2.04 10.72
C ILE A 93 -2.45 1.09 11.87
N GLN A 94 -3.73 0.82 12.11
CA GLN A 94 -4.17 -0.19 13.05
C GLN A 94 -4.76 -1.38 12.27
N GLN A 95 -4.47 -2.59 12.73
CA GLN A 95 -5.01 -3.81 12.13
C GLN A 95 -5.63 -4.69 13.21
N ASP A 96 -6.90 -5.03 13.03
CA ASP A 96 -7.62 -6.02 13.82
C ASP A 96 -8.11 -7.15 12.90
N GLY A 97 -7.42 -8.29 12.95
CA GLY A 97 -7.64 -9.40 12.03
C GLY A 97 -7.46 -8.98 10.57
N HIS A 98 -8.57 -8.91 9.83
CA HIS A 98 -8.61 -8.49 8.43
C HIS A 98 -8.99 -7.03 8.22
N MET A 99 -9.41 -6.33 9.28
CA MET A 99 -9.79 -4.93 9.22
C MET A 99 -8.55 -4.05 9.36
N ILE A 100 -8.39 -3.12 8.42
CA ILE A 100 -7.32 -2.13 8.44
C ILE A 100 -7.97 -0.77 8.64
N THR A 101 -7.48 -0.05 9.63
CA THR A 101 -7.94 1.29 10.01
C THR A 101 -6.80 2.28 9.86
N LEU A 102 -7.07 3.43 9.26
CA LEU A 102 -6.13 4.53 9.14
C LEU A 102 -6.51 5.65 10.10
N VAL A 103 -5.54 6.12 10.89
CA VAL A 103 -5.75 7.21 11.86
C VAL A 103 -4.89 8.40 11.47
N ASN A 104 -5.48 9.60 11.49
CA ASN A 104 -4.75 10.83 11.21
C ASN A 104 -3.87 11.23 12.41
N LEU A 105 -2.58 11.48 12.17
CA LEU A 105 -1.64 11.86 13.23
C LEU A 105 -1.69 13.35 13.61
N HIS A 106 -2.30 14.21 12.79
CA HIS A 106 -2.30 15.67 13.04
C HIS A 106 -3.28 16.13 14.13
N GLU A 107 -4.25 15.30 14.55
CA GLU A 107 -5.30 15.70 15.51
C GLU A 107 -5.39 14.83 16.78
N ALA A 108 -4.38 13.97 17.03
CA ALA A 108 -4.34 13.11 18.21
C ALA A 108 -3.80 13.80 19.50
N HIS A 109 -3.83 15.13 19.57
CA HIS A 109 -3.31 15.94 20.69
C HIS A 109 -4.26 17.01 21.19
#